data_AF-A0A1C3EQC0-F1
#
_entry.id   AF-A0A1C3EQC0-F1
#
_cell.length_a   1.000
_cell.length_b   1.000
_cell.length_c   1.000
_cell.angle_alpha   90.00
_cell.angle_beta   90.00
_cell.angle_gamma   90.00
#
_symmetry.space_group_name_H-M   'P 1'
#
loop_
_entity.id
_entity.type
_entity.pdbx_description
1 polymer ?
#
loop_
_entity_poly.entity_id
_entity_poly.type
_entity_poly.pdbx_seq_one_letter_code
_entity_poly.pdbx_strand_id
1 'polypeptide(L)'
;MNTQHDDIAQQLAAVFLRLDVIMKPWGFAFIAEEIRSSHCGPFASGFYCRDTTRIGISCRTTIDNIFYEHFFITRSAGSTELERFTIGHSTLMDALGYASDCHLIASSKTPDTIIARDGGDRVEALIHDLSVLASRVLCEPCEEFYAIVRRGLRKYSVV
;
A
#
# COMPACT_ATOMS: atom_id res chain seq x y z
N MET A 1 3.47 -7.46 29.67
CA MET A 1 3.61 -6.57 28.50
C MET A 1 4.25 -7.38 27.40
N ASN A 2 3.63 -7.48 26.22
CA ASN A 2 4.10 -8.37 25.15
C ASN A 2 5.12 -7.61 24.30
N THR A 3 6.39 -7.67 24.69
CA THR A 3 7.51 -6.90 24.10
C THR A 3 7.53 -6.95 22.56
N GLN A 4 7.17 -8.09 21.98
CA GLN A 4 7.13 -8.27 20.52
C GLN A 4 6.06 -7.39 19.83
N HIS A 5 4.91 -7.15 20.45
CA HIS A 5 3.88 -6.28 19.88
C HIS A 5 4.32 -4.82 19.92
N ASP A 6 4.96 -4.42 21.01
CA ASP A 6 5.50 -3.07 21.17
C ASP A 6 6.60 -2.80 20.14
N ASP A 7 7.49 -3.77 19.90
CA ASP A 7 8.54 -3.68 18.87
C ASP A 7 7.95 -3.50 17.46
N ILE A 8 6.94 -4.31 17.09
CA ILE A 8 6.32 -4.23 15.76
C ILE A 8 5.57 -2.91 15.57
N ALA A 9 4.89 -2.41 16.62
CA ALA A 9 4.26 -1.10 16.59
C ALA A 9 5.28 0.02 16.33
N GLN A 10 6.44 -0.05 17.00
CA GLN A 10 7.54 0.90 16.80
C GLN A 10 8.10 0.80 15.37
N GLN A 11 8.24 -0.39 14.81
CA GLN A 11 8.67 -0.56 13.42
C GLN A 11 7.68 0.09 12.45
N LEU A 12 6.37 -0.14 12.60
CA LEU A 12 5.37 0.50 11.76
C LEU A 12 5.42 2.04 11.90
N ALA A 13 5.57 2.55 13.13
CA ALA A 13 5.73 3.98 13.37
C ALA A 13 6.98 4.57 12.69
N ALA A 14 8.11 3.85 12.71
CA ALA A 14 9.34 4.29 12.05
C ALA A 14 9.21 4.30 10.51
N VAL A 15 8.54 3.28 9.94
CA VAL A 15 8.21 3.23 8.51
C VAL A 15 7.31 4.41 8.12
N PHE A 16 6.25 4.63 8.90
CA PHE A 16 5.31 5.74 8.73
C PHE A 16 6.03 7.10 8.71
N LEU A 17 6.88 7.38 9.69
CA LEU A 17 7.59 8.66 9.79
C LEU A 17 8.43 8.98 8.54
N ARG A 18 8.98 7.94 7.89
CA ARG A 18 9.78 8.09 6.68
C ARG A 18 8.92 8.28 5.44
N LEU A 19 7.83 7.50 5.32
CA LEU A 19 6.90 7.62 4.19
C LEU A 19 6.10 8.92 4.22
N ASP A 20 5.84 9.46 5.41
CA ASP A 20 5.08 10.71 5.60
C ASP A 20 5.66 11.91 4.86
N VAL A 21 6.98 11.92 4.65
CA VAL A 21 7.68 12.95 3.90
C VAL A 21 7.12 13.10 2.48
N ILE A 22 6.59 12.02 1.89
CA ILE A 22 6.02 12.01 0.53
C ILE A 22 4.50 11.95 0.58
N MET A 23 3.96 11.09 1.45
CA MET A 23 2.53 10.79 1.48
C MET A 23 1.70 11.99 1.95
N LYS A 24 2.19 12.73 2.96
CA LYS A 24 1.47 13.88 3.51
C LYS A 24 1.37 15.06 2.53
N PRO A 25 2.43 15.45 1.80
CA PRO A 25 2.30 16.42 0.71
C PRO A 25 1.29 16.03 -0.38
N TRP A 26 1.09 14.73 -0.63
CA TRP A 26 0.09 14.23 -1.57
C TRP A 26 -1.33 14.18 -0.99
N GLY A 27 -1.54 14.67 0.24
CA GLY A 27 -2.84 14.73 0.89
C GLY A 27 -3.30 13.41 1.50
N PHE A 28 -2.41 12.41 1.63
CA PHE A 28 -2.73 11.20 2.37
C PHE A 28 -2.57 11.40 3.88
N ALA A 29 -3.48 10.82 4.66
CA ALA A 29 -3.40 10.71 6.10
C ALA A 29 -3.22 9.25 6.51
N PHE A 30 -2.31 8.99 7.43
CA PHE A 30 -2.07 7.63 7.94
C PHE A 30 -3.08 7.23 9.01
N ILE A 31 -3.57 6.00 8.93
CA ILE A 31 -4.43 5.35 9.91
C ILE A 31 -3.81 4.00 10.25
N ALA A 32 -3.30 3.87 11.48
CA ALA A 32 -2.81 2.59 11.99
C ALA A 32 -3.99 1.65 12.27
N GLU A 33 -3.81 0.36 11.99
CA GLU A 33 -4.74 -0.69 12.42
C GLU A 33 -4.23 -1.40 13.67
N GLU A 34 -5.11 -2.21 14.26
CA GLU A 34 -4.72 -3.15 15.32
C GLU A 34 -3.66 -4.13 14.83
N ILE A 35 -2.71 -4.46 15.71
CA ILE A 35 -1.72 -5.51 15.47
C ILE A 35 -2.44 -6.85 15.39
N ARG A 36 -2.20 -7.58 14.31
CA ARG A 36 -2.81 -8.90 14.06
C ARG A 36 -1.74 -9.98 14.06
N SER A 37 -2.19 -11.24 14.10
CA SER A 37 -1.30 -12.40 13.98
C SER A 37 -1.69 -13.25 12.78
N SER A 38 -0.67 -13.83 12.15
CA SER A 38 -0.77 -14.74 11.01
C SER A 38 0.03 -16.02 11.28
N HIS A 39 0.02 -16.96 10.32
CA HIS A 39 0.87 -18.15 10.40
C HIS A 39 2.38 -17.83 10.45
N CYS A 40 2.79 -16.63 10.02
CA CYS A 40 4.17 -16.14 10.11
C CYS A 40 4.40 -15.21 11.32
N GLY A 41 3.52 -15.24 12.32
CA GLY A 41 3.62 -14.43 13.53
C GLY A 41 2.87 -13.09 13.46
N PRO A 42 3.05 -12.24 14.50
CA PRO A 42 2.40 -10.94 14.61
C PRO A 42 2.91 -9.96 13.56
N PHE A 43 2.05 -9.07 13.10
CA PHE A 43 2.35 -7.98 12.17
C PHE A 43 1.46 -6.77 12.49
N ALA A 44 1.96 -5.57 12.20
CA ALA A 44 1.16 -4.35 12.24
C ALA A 44 0.83 -3.90 10.82
N SER A 45 -0.36 -3.37 10.63
CA SER A 45 -0.80 -2.79 9.37
C SER A 45 -1.30 -1.36 9.56
N GLY A 46 -1.33 -0.62 8.46
CA GLY A 46 -1.95 0.68 8.41
C GLY A 46 -2.25 1.08 6.97
N PHE A 47 -2.98 2.19 6.83
CA PHE A 47 -3.36 2.73 5.54
C PHE A 47 -3.02 4.20 5.47
N TYR A 48 -2.45 4.61 4.34
CA TYR A 48 -2.54 5.98 3.88
C TYR A 48 -3.86 6.17 3.14
N CYS A 49 -4.69 7.09 3.61
CA CYS A 49 -6.01 7.38 3.04
C CYS A 49 -6.05 8.79 2.44
N ARG A 50 -6.58 8.89 1.21
CA ARG A 50 -6.99 10.15 0.57
C ARG A 50 -8.28 9.90 -0.18
N ASP A 51 -9.36 10.53 0.29
CA ASP A 51 -10.72 10.32 -0.22
C ASP A 51 -11.08 8.83 -0.29
N THR A 52 -11.33 8.32 -1.49
CA THR A 52 -11.66 6.91 -1.77
C THR A 52 -10.44 6.07 -2.16
N THR A 53 -9.22 6.59 -2.02
CA THR A 53 -7.98 5.87 -2.31
C THR A 53 -7.28 5.48 -1.00
N ARG A 54 -6.78 4.25 -0.94
CA ARG A 54 -6.00 3.72 0.17
C ARG A 54 -4.72 3.07 -0.30
N ILE A 55 -3.62 3.30 0.41
CA ILE A 55 -2.36 2.58 0.23
C ILE A 55 -2.11 1.83 1.54
N GLY A 56 -2.33 0.52 1.50
CA GLY A 56 -2.17 -0.35 2.66
C GLY A 56 -0.74 -0.84 2.76
N ILE A 57 -0.20 -0.83 3.97
CA ILE A 57 1.16 -1.27 4.29
C ILE A 57 1.06 -2.21 5.49
N SER A 58 1.80 -3.31 5.45
CA SER A 58 2.04 -4.14 6.64
C SER A 58 3.52 -4.33 6.90
N CYS A 59 3.84 -4.50 8.18
CA CYS A 59 5.20 -4.63 8.69
C CYS A 59 5.26 -5.71 9.77
N ARG A 60 6.35 -6.48 9.74
CA ARG A 60 6.79 -7.34 10.86
C ARG A 60 8.05 -6.74 11.47
N THR A 61 9.20 -7.00 10.85
CA THR A 61 10.49 -6.35 11.16
C THR A 61 10.76 -5.15 10.26
N THR A 62 10.20 -5.19 9.05
CA THR A 62 10.22 -4.14 8.04
C THR A 62 8.97 -4.32 7.18
N ILE A 63 8.80 -3.52 6.13
CA ILE A 63 7.69 -3.65 5.20
C ILE A 63 7.71 -5.05 4.56
N ASP A 64 6.59 -5.75 4.67
CA ASP A 64 6.41 -7.09 4.12
C ASP A 64 5.36 -7.16 3.02
N ASN A 65 4.43 -6.19 2.98
CA ASN A 65 3.41 -6.06 1.95
C ASN A 65 3.01 -4.60 1.73
N ILE A 66 2.62 -4.30 0.50
CA ILE A 66 2.02 -3.04 0.10
C ILE A 66 0.97 -3.30 -0.97
N PHE A 67 -0.16 -2.61 -0.87
CA PHE A 67 -1.21 -2.64 -1.89
C PHE A 67 -1.87 -1.28 -2.07
N TYR A 68 -2.44 -1.09 -3.25
CA TYR A 68 -3.15 0.11 -3.65
C TYR A 68 -4.61 -0.26 -3.85
N GLU A 69 -5.48 0.54 -3.26
CA GLU A 69 -6.91 0.29 -3.26
C GLU A 69 -7.67 1.57 -3.62
N HIS A 70 -8.74 1.40 -4.39
CA HIS A 70 -9.66 2.49 -4.69
C HIS A 70 -11.10 2.01 -4.60
N PHE A 71 -11.97 2.87 -4.08
CA PHE A 71 -13.42 2.66 -4.00
C PHE A 71 -14.12 3.53 -5.04
N PHE A 72 -14.76 2.90 -6.03
CA PHE A 72 -15.72 3.58 -6.89
C PHE A 72 -17.09 3.54 -6.23
N ILE A 73 -17.67 4.71 -6.00
CA ILE A 73 -18.93 4.88 -5.26
C ILE A 73 -20.00 5.36 -6.23
N THR A 74 -21.04 4.55 -6.43
CA THR A 74 -22.22 4.93 -7.21
C THR A 74 -23.38 5.15 -6.26
N ARG A 75 -23.99 6.34 -6.29
CA ARG A 75 -25.14 6.70 -5.45
C ARG A 75 -26.41 6.79 -6.28
N SER A 76 -27.42 6.05 -5.87
CA SER A 76 -28.76 6.02 -6.47
C SER A 76 -29.80 6.42 -5.42
N ALA A 77 -31.02 6.74 -5.87
CA ALA A 77 -32.14 7.10 -4.98
C ALA A 77 -32.61 5.89 -4.17
N GLY A 78 -31.85 5.51 -3.14
CA GLY A 78 -32.17 4.41 -2.22
C GLY A 78 -31.05 3.38 -2.02
N SER A 79 -29.90 3.50 -2.69
CA SER A 79 -28.76 2.61 -2.49
C SER A 79 -27.42 3.29 -2.74
N THR A 80 -26.38 2.80 -2.06
CA THR A 80 -24.98 3.12 -2.35
C THR A 80 -24.26 1.85 -2.77
N GLU A 81 -23.78 1.82 -4.01
CA GLU A 81 -22.96 0.75 -4.53
C GLU A 81 -21.47 1.10 -4.35
N LEU A 82 -20.71 0.15 -3.85
CA LEU A 82 -19.28 0.28 -3.59
C LEU A 82 -18.53 -0.81 -4.34
N GLU A 83 -17.70 -0.39 -5.29
CA GLU A 83 -16.74 -1.25 -5.96
C GLU A 83 -15.34 -0.97 -5.44
N ARG A 84 -14.75 -1.96 -4.80
CA ARG A 84 -13.39 -1.88 -4.26
C ARG A 84 -12.46 -2.68 -5.17
N PHE A 85 -11.42 -2.02 -5.67
CA PHE A 85 -10.37 -2.68 -6.44
C PHE A 85 -9.05 -2.62 -5.69
N THR A 86 -8.28 -3.70 -5.71
CA THR A 86 -6.99 -3.79 -5.02
C THR A 86 -5.91 -4.36 -5.96
N ILE A 87 -4.76 -3.71 -6.04
CA ILE A 87 -3.56 -4.18 -6.75
C ILE A 87 -2.34 -4.20 -5.83
N GLY A 88 -1.36 -5.05 -6.13
CA GLY A 88 -0.04 -5.02 -5.49
C GLY A 88 0.91 -4.02 -6.16
N HIS A 89 2.06 -3.78 -5.53
CA HIS A 89 3.07 -2.86 -6.05
C HIS A 89 3.69 -3.30 -7.38
N SER A 90 3.97 -4.59 -7.56
CA SER A 90 4.45 -5.11 -8.85
C SER A 90 3.48 -4.81 -10.00
N THR A 91 2.17 -4.95 -9.76
CA THR A 91 1.13 -4.63 -10.76
C THR A 91 1.08 -3.14 -11.09
N LEU A 92 1.25 -2.26 -10.10
CA LEU A 92 1.33 -0.82 -10.34
C LEU A 92 2.56 -0.48 -11.21
N MET A 93 3.74 -0.97 -10.82
CA MET A 93 4.99 -0.69 -11.54
C MET A 93 4.96 -1.24 -12.97
N ASP A 94 4.43 -2.45 -13.17
CA ASP A 94 4.23 -3.03 -14.51
C ASP A 94 3.30 -2.17 -15.37
N ALA A 95 2.16 -1.75 -14.82
CA ALA A 95 1.21 -0.92 -15.56
C ALA A 95 1.75 0.47 -15.92
N LEU A 96 2.71 0.98 -15.14
CA LEU A 96 3.42 2.24 -15.42
C LEU A 96 4.62 2.07 -16.36
N GLY A 97 5.00 0.84 -16.72
CA GLY A 97 6.15 0.55 -17.57
C GLY A 97 7.49 0.43 -16.85
N TYR A 98 7.48 0.31 -15.51
CA TYR A 98 8.67 0.32 -14.65
C TYR A 98 8.94 -1.01 -13.92
N ALA A 99 8.38 -2.14 -14.39
CA ALA A 99 8.59 -3.44 -13.75
C ALA A 99 10.08 -3.84 -13.59
N SER A 100 10.92 -3.40 -14.53
CA SER A 100 12.37 -3.68 -14.48
C SER A 100 13.15 -2.65 -13.68
N ASP A 101 12.61 -1.44 -13.52
CA ASP A 101 13.28 -0.31 -12.89
C ASP A 101 12.89 -0.12 -11.42
N CYS A 102 11.78 -0.70 -10.98
CA CYS A 102 11.34 -0.57 -9.58
C CYS A 102 12.34 -1.23 -8.62
N HIS A 103 12.61 -0.52 -7.52
CA HIS A 103 13.53 -0.95 -6.48
C HIS A 103 12.86 -1.91 -5.49
N LEU A 104 11.55 -1.79 -5.30
CA LEU A 104 10.77 -2.67 -4.46
C LEU A 104 10.11 -3.76 -5.31
N ILE A 105 10.42 -5.02 -5.01
CA ILE A 105 9.96 -6.17 -5.79
C ILE A 105 9.32 -7.23 -4.89
N ALA A 106 8.46 -8.06 -5.49
CA ALA A 106 7.98 -9.27 -4.83
C ALA A 106 9.10 -10.34 -4.83
N SER A 107 9.35 -10.92 -3.67
CA SER A 107 10.20 -12.09 -3.49
C SER A 107 9.52 -13.32 -4.08
N SER A 108 10.30 -14.20 -4.71
CA SER A 108 9.83 -15.51 -5.17
C SER A 108 9.77 -16.56 -4.06
N LYS A 109 10.09 -16.19 -2.81
CA LYS A 109 9.99 -17.09 -1.65
C LYS A 109 8.60 -17.01 -1.06
N THR A 110 7.98 -18.16 -0.78
CA THR A 110 6.70 -18.24 -0.11
C THR A 110 6.86 -18.11 1.42
N PRO A 111 6.02 -17.31 2.11
CA PRO A 111 5.01 -16.43 1.54
C PRO A 111 5.62 -15.25 0.79
N ASP A 112 5.00 -14.86 -0.32
CA ASP A 112 5.44 -13.73 -1.14
C ASP A 112 5.56 -12.49 -0.24
N THR A 113 6.76 -11.94 -0.18
CA THR A 113 7.12 -10.77 0.64
C THR A 113 7.76 -9.74 -0.25
N ILE A 114 7.61 -8.46 0.06
CA ILE A 114 8.35 -7.44 -0.68
C ILE A 114 9.79 -7.31 -0.17
N ILE A 115 10.72 -7.09 -1.08
CA ILE A 115 12.14 -6.89 -0.80
C ILE A 115 12.68 -5.73 -1.63
N ALA A 116 13.76 -5.11 -1.18
CA ALA A 116 14.54 -4.21 -2.02
C ALA A 116 15.38 -5.06 -3.01
N ARG A 117 15.38 -4.68 -4.29
CA ARG A 117 16.04 -5.40 -5.39
C ARG A 117 17.55 -5.49 -5.18
N ASP A 118 18.15 -4.47 -4.60
CA ASP A 118 19.57 -4.39 -4.25
C ASP A 118 19.90 -5.04 -2.89
N GLY A 119 18.91 -5.57 -2.18
CA GLY A 119 19.06 -6.11 -0.83
C GLY A 119 19.14 -5.06 0.28
N GLY A 120 18.94 -3.78 -0.04
CA GLY A 120 18.99 -2.66 0.88
C GLY A 120 17.70 -2.45 1.69
N ASP A 121 17.46 -1.19 2.06
CA ASP A 121 16.30 -0.79 2.85
C ASP A 121 15.03 -0.74 2.00
N ARG A 122 14.03 -1.54 2.39
CA ARG A 122 12.73 -1.64 1.69
C ARG A 122 11.93 -0.33 1.75
N VAL A 123 12.09 0.45 2.80
CA VAL A 123 11.41 1.74 2.95
C VAL A 123 12.01 2.75 1.97
N GLU A 124 13.34 2.84 1.85
CA GLU A 124 13.97 3.71 0.85
C GLU A 124 13.64 3.26 -0.59
N ALA A 125 13.63 1.96 -0.84
CA ALA A 125 13.19 1.41 -2.13
C ALA A 125 11.75 1.85 -2.47
N LEU A 126 10.84 1.76 -1.49
CA LEU A 126 9.46 2.22 -1.66
C LEU A 126 9.37 3.74 -1.87
N ILE A 127 10.10 4.53 -1.08
CA ILE A 127 10.16 5.99 -1.19
C ILE A 127 10.62 6.41 -2.60
N HIS A 128 11.65 5.74 -3.11
CA HIS A 128 12.13 5.95 -4.47
C HIS A 128 11.05 5.64 -5.49
N ASP A 129 10.47 4.44 -5.44
CA ASP A 129 9.46 4.00 -6.43
C ASP A 129 8.22 4.90 -6.40
N LEU A 130 7.79 5.33 -5.22
CA LEU A 130 6.70 6.29 -5.08
C LEU A 130 7.08 7.65 -5.69
N SER A 131 8.20 8.24 -5.27
CA SER A 131 8.54 9.62 -5.65
C SER A 131 8.92 9.76 -7.12
N VAL A 132 9.66 8.78 -7.66
CA VAL A 132 10.27 8.85 -8.98
C VAL A 132 9.39 8.21 -10.04
N LEU A 133 8.77 7.06 -9.72
CA LEU A 133 8.09 6.23 -10.73
C LEU A 133 6.57 6.39 -10.70
N ALA A 134 5.97 6.42 -9.50
CA ALA A 134 4.51 6.41 -9.32
C ALA A 134 3.90 7.78 -9.00
N SER A 135 4.70 8.81 -8.72
CA SER A 135 4.20 10.11 -8.28
C SER A 135 3.17 10.69 -9.25
N ARG A 136 3.42 10.59 -10.57
CA ARG A 136 2.50 11.06 -11.62
C ARG A 136 1.07 10.52 -11.53
N VAL A 137 0.86 9.34 -10.93
CA VAL A 137 -0.47 8.72 -10.79
C VAL A 137 -0.99 8.69 -9.36
N LEU A 138 -0.13 8.88 -8.36
CA LEU A 138 -0.52 8.82 -6.96
C LEU A 138 -0.60 10.20 -6.29
N CYS A 139 0.16 11.20 -6.74
CA CYS A 139 0.22 12.51 -6.08
C CYS A 139 -1.10 13.26 -6.14
N GLU A 140 -1.91 12.99 -7.16
CA GLU A 140 -3.25 13.56 -7.34
C GLU A 140 -4.20 12.48 -7.88
N PRO A 141 -5.52 12.61 -7.66
CA PRO A 141 -6.50 11.71 -8.28
C PRO A 141 -6.46 11.84 -9.81
N CYS A 142 -6.25 10.73 -10.54
CA CYS A 142 -6.20 10.75 -12.01
C CYS A 142 -6.80 9.49 -12.64
N GLU A 143 -7.29 9.63 -13.88
CA GLU A 143 -7.90 8.53 -14.64
C GLU A 143 -6.94 7.38 -14.92
N GLU A 144 -5.64 7.67 -15.07
CA GLU A 144 -4.63 6.64 -15.30
C GLU A 144 -4.54 5.69 -14.10
N PHE A 145 -4.49 6.22 -12.88
CA PHE A 145 -4.52 5.38 -11.67
C PHE A 145 -5.79 4.53 -11.59
N TYR A 146 -6.96 5.11 -11.90
CA TYR A 146 -8.23 4.41 -11.88
C TYR A 146 -8.30 3.27 -12.91
N ALA A 147 -7.74 3.49 -14.10
CA ALA A 147 -7.63 2.44 -15.12
C ALA A 147 -6.69 1.31 -14.67
N ILE A 148 -5.59 1.64 -13.98
CA ILE A 148 -4.63 0.67 -13.46
C ILE A 148 -5.26 -0.16 -12.33
N VAL A 149 -5.85 0.47 -11.32
CA VAL A 149 -6.40 -0.24 -10.15
C VAL A 149 -7.55 -1.17 -10.53
N ARG A 150 -8.33 -0.84 -11.57
CA ARG A 150 -9.40 -1.70 -12.10
C ARG A 150 -8.91 -3.04 -12.68
N ARG A 151 -7.61 -3.20 -12.93
CA ARG A 151 -6.99 -4.48 -13.32
C ARG A 151 -6.84 -5.44 -12.14
N GLY A 152 -7.04 -4.95 -10.92
CA GLY A 152 -6.87 -5.69 -9.68
C GLY A 152 -8.06 -6.55 -9.26
N LEU A 153 -7.98 -7.07 -8.05
CA LEU A 153 -9.06 -7.85 -7.43
C LEU A 153 -10.26 -6.95 -7.13
N ARG A 154 -11.40 -7.25 -7.75
CA ARG A 154 -12.68 -6.56 -7.51
C ARG A 154 -13.42 -7.17 -6.32
N LYS A 155 -13.94 -6.34 -5.42
CA LYS A 155 -14.99 -6.69 -4.45
C LYS A 155 -16.15 -5.71 -4.60
N TYR A 156 -17.36 -6.22 -4.44
CA TYR A 156 -18.60 -5.46 -4.60
C TYR A 156 -19.45 -5.55 -3.35
N SER A 157 -20.07 -4.44 -2.96
CA SER A 157 -21.05 -4.38 -1.88
C SER A 157 -22.10 -3.31 -2.15
N VAL A 158 -23.31 -3.53 -1.68
CA VAL A 158 -24.43 -2.57 -1.73
C VAL A 158 -24.88 -2.28 -0.30
N VAL A 159 -25.02 -1.00 0.03
CA VAL A 159 -25.48 -0.49 1.34
C VAL A 159 -26.74 0.34 1.16
#